data_AF-A0A7G8X2C7-F1
#
_entry.id   AF-A0A7G8X2C7-F1
#
_cell.length_a   1.000
_cell.length_b   1.000
_cell.length_c   1.000
_cell.angle_alpha   90.00
_cell.angle_beta   90.00
_cell.angle_gamma   90.00
#
_symmetry.space_group_name_H-M   'P 1'
#
loop_
_entity.id
_entity.type
_entity.pdbx_description
1 polymer ?
#
loop_
_entity_poly.entity_id
_entity_poly.type
_entity_poly.pdbx_seq_one_letter_code
_entity_poly.pdbx_strand_id
1 'polypeptide(L)'
;MQGRTTPKASMKRISKKDDGSISIQKDVNVNISTGDIEHAKYFLNEKRPGGEIVAFDIPDWLDEFVKETAIPQRGYKKNPLNQGGNAPKTVDPSTPGDSYEFPPIWSEWIEEYGKNGRIIKDIDD
;
A
#
# COMPACT_ATOMS: atom_id res chain seq x y z
N MET A 1 -0.27 -6.46 0.57
CA MET A 1 -0.19 -7.72 1.35
C MET A 1 -1.50 -8.10 2.02
N GLN A 2 -2.09 -9.24 1.69
CA GLN A 2 -3.37 -9.72 2.25
C GLN A 2 -3.39 -11.19 2.66
N GLY A 3 -3.41 -11.56 3.94
CA GLY A 3 -3.46 -12.97 4.36
C GLY A 3 -4.33 -13.26 5.56
N ARG A 4 -4.85 -14.48 5.62
CA ARG A 4 -5.96 -14.95 6.46
C ARG A 4 -5.47 -15.94 7.53
N THR A 5 -4.83 -15.44 8.59
CA THR A 5 -4.68 -16.21 9.85
C THR A 5 -4.50 -15.25 11.02
N THR A 6 -5.44 -15.28 11.97
CA THR A 6 -5.34 -14.54 13.22
C THR A 6 -4.13 -15.02 14.04
N PRO A 7 -3.43 -14.12 14.76
CA PRO A 7 -3.71 -12.70 14.97
C PRO A 7 -3.13 -11.76 13.89
N LYS A 8 -2.48 -12.30 12.85
CA LYS A 8 -1.77 -11.53 11.81
C LYS A 8 -2.55 -11.44 10.49
N ALA A 9 -3.88 -11.47 10.57
CA ALA A 9 -4.72 -11.46 9.38
C ALA A 9 -4.80 -10.05 8.79
N SER A 10 -4.30 -9.85 7.56
CA SER A 10 -4.68 -8.66 6.79
C SER A 10 -6.14 -8.80 6.36
N MET A 11 -6.93 -7.77 6.60
CA MET A 11 -8.22 -7.63 5.92
C MET A 11 -7.99 -7.50 4.40
N LYS A 12 -8.86 -8.11 3.58
CA LYS A 12 -8.85 -7.89 2.13
C LYS A 12 -9.33 -6.45 1.85
N ARG A 13 -8.38 -5.50 1.79
CA ARG A 13 -8.63 -4.06 1.59
C ARG A 13 -8.35 -3.56 0.16
N ILE A 14 -7.81 -4.41 -0.68
CA ILE A 14 -7.35 -4.15 -2.05
C ILE A 14 -7.63 -5.42 -2.88
N SER A 15 -8.43 -5.35 -3.93
CA SER A 15 -8.75 -6.52 -4.75
C SER A 15 -8.61 -6.19 -6.22
N LYS A 16 -8.08 -7.14 -7.00
CA LYS A 16 -8.11 -7.07 -8.46
C LYS A 16 -9.56 -7.29 -8.95
N LYS A 17 -9.99 -6.54 -9.96
CA LYS A 17 -11.19 -6.81 -10.77
C LYS A 17 -10.83 -7.49 -12.09
N ASP A 18 -11.81 -8.11 -12.74
CA ASP A 18 -11.59 -8.88 -13.97
C ASP A 18 -11.07 -8.03 -15.14
N ASP A 19 -11.42 -6.74 -15.15
CA ASP A 19 -10.97 -5.75 -16.15
C ASP A 19 -9.53 -5.25 -15.93
N GLY A 20 -8.84 -5.73 -14.89
CA GLY A 20 -7.48 -5.31 -14.54
C GLY A 20 -7.41 -4.02 -13.72
N SER A 21 -8.53 -3.38 -13.40
CA SER A 21 -8.58 -2.34 -12.36
C SER A 21 -8.48 -2.96 -10.96
N ILE A 22 -8.27 -2.13 -9.96
CA ILE A 22 -8.31 -2.54 -8.56
C ILE A 22 -9.53 -1.94 -7.86
N SER A 23 -9.87 -2.50 -6.70
CA SER A 23 -10.76 -1.87 -5.73
C SER A 23 -10.09 -1.80 -4.38
N ILE A 24 -10.29 -0.71 -3.66
CA ILE A 24 -9.79 -0.45 -2.32
C ILE A 24 -10.98 -0.23 -1.39
N GLN A 25 -10.95 -0.88 -0.22
CA GLN A 25 -11.96 -0.68 0.82
C GLN A 25 -12.01 0.80 1.21
N LYS A 26 -13.21 1.38 1.21
CA LYS A 26 -13.45 2.76 1.60
C LYS A 26 -13.35 2.94 3.13
N ASP A 27 -13.08 4.18 3.55
CA ASP A 27 -13.04 4.59 4.95
C ASP A 27 -11.99 3.88 5.84
N VAL A 28 -10.98 3.26 5.24
CA VAL A 28 -9.89 2.59 5.96
C VAL A 28 -8.53 3.05 5.47
N ASN A 29 -7.54 3.03 6.39
CA ASN A 29 -6.15 3.20 5.98
C ASN A 29 -5.66 1.94 5.26
N VAL A 30 -4.82 2.11 4.25
CA VAL A 30 -4.18 0.98 3.55
C VAL A 30 -2.67 1.14 3.51
N ASN A 31 -1.96 0.03 3.67
CA ASN A 31 -0.51 0.00 3.57
C ASN A 31 -0.11 -0.54 2.20
N ILE A 32 0.62 0.25 1.43
CA ILE A 32 1.07 -0.06 0.07
C ILE A 32 2.56 0.26 0.00
N SER A 33 3.31 -0.68 -0.56
CA SER A 33 4.72 -0.48 -0.90
C SER A 33 4.83 -0.06 -2.36
N THR A 34 5.72 0.89 -2.66
CA THR A 34 6.02 1.34 -4.03
C THR A 34 7.49 1.08 -4.35
N GLY A 35 7.82 1.11 -5.64
CA GLY A 35 9.18 0.89 -6.15
C GLY A 35 9.54 -0.57 -6.37
N ASP A 36 9.57 -1.39 -5.31
CA ASP A 36 10.02 -2.78 -5.38
C ASP A 36 9.11 -3.75 -4.61
N ILE A 37 9.00 -4.97 -5.14
CA ILE A 37 8.26 -6.08 -4.54
C ILE A 37 8.96 -6.64 -3.30
N GLU A 38 10.27 -6.42 -3.11
CA GLU A 38 11.04 -7.00 -2.00
C GLU A 38 10.44 -6.69 -0.62
N HIS A 39 9.86 -5.50 -0.42
CA HIS A 39 9.13 -5.15 0.79
C HIS A 39 7.91 -6.08 0.99
N ALA A 40 7.13 -6.26 -0.07
CA ALA A 40 5.94 -7.11 -0.07
C ALA A 40 6.31 -8.59 0.17
N LYS A 41 7.42 -9.06 -0.43
CA LYS A 41 7.97 -10.41 -0.23
C LYS A 41 8.40 -10.64 1.21
N TYR A 42 9.19 -9.72 1.79
CA TYR A 42 9.63 -9.79 3.18
C TYR A 42 8.43 -9.94 4.13
N PHE A 43 7.41 -9.10 3.96
CA PHE A 43 6.22 -9.18 4.81
C PHE A 43 5.38 -10.43 4.56
N LEU A 44 5.34 -11.00 3.34
CA LEU A 44 4.65 -12.25 3.10
C LEU A 44 5.30 -13.39 3.86
N ASN A 45 6.61 -13.55 3.66
CA ASN A 45 7.35 -14.71 4.14
C ASN A 45 7.51 -14.67 5.66
N GLU A 46 7.88 -13.51 6.22
CA GLU A 46 8.24 -13.40 7.64
C GLU A 46 7.06 -13.07 8.55
N LYS A 47 6.09 -12.31 8.04
CA LYS A 47 5.03 -11.73 8.90
C LYS A 47 3.65 -12.29 8.60
N ARG A 48 3.36 -12.72 7.36
CA ARG A 48 2.00 -13.06 6.91
C ARG A 48 1.96 -14.28 5.98
N PRO A 49 2.46 -15.45 6.42
CA PRO A 49 2.47 -16.65 5.60
C PRO A 49 1.04 -17.03 5.19
N GLY A 50 0.84 -17.37 3.91
CA GLY A 50 -0.48 -17.66 3.34
C GLY A 50 -1.28 -16.41 2.92
N GLY A 51 -0.65 -15.24 2.88
CA GLY A 51 -1.21 -14.05 2.25
C GLY A 51 -0.97 -13.96 0.73
N GLU A 52 -1.48 -12.89 0.16
CA GLU A 52 -1.51 -12.58 -1.25
C GLU A 52 -0.87 -11.19 -1.47
N ILE A 53 -0.01 -11.09 -2.49
CA ILE A 53 0.47 -9.83 -3.01
C ILE A 53 -0.49 -9.41 -4.12
N VAL A 54 -1.16 -8.28 -3.94
CA VAL A 54 -1.87 -7.58 -5.03
C VAL A 54 -0.95 -6.46 -5.49
N ALA A 55 -0.50 -6.54 -6.74
CA ALA A 55 0.31 -5.53 -7.40
C ALA A 55 -0.51 -4.85 -8.50
N PHE A 56 -0.21 -3.59 -8.76
CA PHE A 56 -0.84 -2.77 -9.79
C PHE A 56 0.12 -1.65 -10.13
N ASP A 57 -0.05 -1.09 -11.32
CA ASP A 57 0.77 0.01 -11.81
C ASP A 57 0.03 1.33 -11.57
N ILE A 58 0.79 2.38 -11.25
CA ILE A 58 0.32 3.76 -11.13
C ILE A 58 1.16 4.66 -12.05
N PRO A 59 0.66 5.81 -12.50
CA PRO A 59 1.46 6.75 -13.27
C PRO A 59 2.56 7.39 -12.41
N ASP A 60 3.71 7.69 -13.01
CA ASP A 60 4.89 8.24 -12.33
C ASP A 60 4.57 9.49 -11.51
N TRP A 61 3.74 10.40 -12.05
CA TRP A 61 3.34 11.62 -11.34
C TRP A 61 2.64 11.32 -10.01
N LEU A 62 1.88 10.21 -9.91
CA LEU A 62 1.19 9.85 -8.69
C LEU A 62 2.18 9.30 -7.66
N ASP A 63 3.17 8.50 -8.10
CA ASP A 63 4.25 8.02 -7.22
C ASP A 63 5.11 9.19 -6.69
N GLU A 64 5.48 10.13 -7.57
CA GLU A 64 6.19 11.35 -7.18
C GLU A 64 5.36 12.19 -6.21
N PHE A 65 4.07 12.39 -6.48
CA PHE A 65 3.17 13.13 -5.61
C PHE A 65 3.05 12.49 -4.21
N VAL A 66 3.00 11.16 -4.14
CA VAL A 66 3.04 10.43 -2.86
C VAL A 66 4.34 10.71 -2.12
N LYS A 67 5.48 10.60 -2.80
CA LYS A 67 6.81 10.83 -2.21
C LYS A 67 6.97 12.25 -1.67
N GLU A 68 6.50 13.24 -2.41
CA GLU A 68 6.56 14.65 -2.02
C GLU A 68 5.65 14.99 -0.84
N THR A 69 4.47 14.37 -0.77
CA THR A 69 3.47 14.67 0.26
C THR A 69 3.57 13.77 1.50
N ALA A 70 4.33 12.67 1.43
CA ALA A 70 4.46 11.73 2.53
C ALA A 70 5.15 12.35 3.75
N ILE A 71 4.56 12.13 4.92
CA ILE A 71 5.07 12.62 6.20
C ILE A 71 5.67 11.46 7.01
N PRO A 72 6.88 11.63 7.58
CA PRO A 72 7.47 10.63 8.45
C PRO A 72 6.55 10.26 9.63
N GLN A 73 6.55 8.98 10.02
CA GLN A 73 5.77 8.49 11.16
C GLN A 73 6.06 9.28 12.45
N ARG A 74 7.31 9.70 12.66
CA ARG A 74 7.68 10.55 13.80
C ARG A 74 7.07 11.94 13.65
N GLY A 75 6.15 12.28 14.55
CA GLY A 75 5.51 13.59 14.56
C GLY A 75 4.36 13.75 13.56
N TYR A 76 3.97 12.68 12.87
CA TYR A 76 2.93 12.68 11.83
C TYR A 76 1.64 13.45 12.20
N LYS A 77 1.12 13.24 13.41
CA LYS A 77 -0.11 13.90 13.90
C LYS A 77 0.05 15.38 14.27
N LYS A 78 1.30 15.83 14.47
CA LYS A 78 1.63 17.20 14.89
C LYS A 78 2.27 18.00 13.74
N ASN A 79 2.47 17.38 12.57
CA ASN A 79 3.14 18.02 11.45
C ASN A 79 2.20 19.09 10.85
N PRO A 80 2.63 20.36 10.74
CA PRO A 80 1.84 21.42 10.11
C PRO A 80 1.39 21.08 8.67
N LEU A 81 2.18 20.28 7.94
CA LEU A 81 1.85 19.84 6.59
C LEU A 81 0.77 18.75 6.54
N ASN A 82 0.33 18.24 7.69
CA ASN A 82 -0.69 17.19 7.80
C ASN A 82 -1.82 17.57 8.78
N GLN A 83 -2.18 18.86 8.85
CA GLN A 83 -3.26 19.31 9.74
C GLN A 83 -4.62 18.66 9.42
N GLY A 84 -4.84 18.29 8.14
CA GLY A 84 -6.04 17.56 7.71
C GLY A 84 -5.99 16.05 7.93
N GLY A 85 -4.84 15.48 8.34
CA GLY A 85 -4.69 14.03 8.53
C GLY A 85 -4.73 13.21 7.24
N ASN A 86 -4.62 13.86 6.07
CA ASN A 86 -4.81 13.28 4.74
C ASN A 86 -3.51 12.98 4.00
N ALA A 87 -2.34 13.38 4.53
CA ALA A 87 -1.07 13.07 3.88
C ALA A 87 -0.77 11.56 3.95
N PRO A 88 -0.03 10.97 3.00
CA PRO A 88 0.52 9.63 3.20
C PRO A 88 1.50 9.65 4.38
N LYS A 89 1.60 8.53 5.08
CA LYS A 89 2.58 8.35 6.16
C LYS A 89 3.66 7.38 5.73
N THR A 90 4.92 7.78 5.75
CA THR A 90 6.03 6.82 5.54
C THR A 90 6.08 5.84 6.71
N VAL A 91 6.01 4.55 6.41
CA VAL A 91 6.07 3.45 7.38
C VAL A 91 7.21 2.50 7.02
N ASP A 92 7.64 1.71 8.00
CA ASP A 92 8.69 0.69 7.83
C ASP A 92 9.97 1.19 7.08
N PRO A 93 10.53 2.37 7.41
CA PRO A 93 11.66 2.95 6.68
C PRO A 93 12.97 2.16 6.82
N SER A 94 13.01 1.14 7.67
CA SER A 94 14.18 0.27 7.88
C SER A 94 14.15 -1.00 7.04
N THR A 95 13.13 -1.18 6.21
CA THR A 95 13.01 -2.33 5.30
C THR A 95 13.22 -1.89 3.85
N PRO A 96 13.67 -2.79 2.95
CA PRO A 96 13.83 -2.46 1.53
C PRO A 96 12.54 -1.92 0.90
N GLY A 97 12.67 -1.01 -0.07
CA GLY A 97 11.54 -0.38 -0.77
C GLY A 97 10.85 0.73 0.03
N ASP A 98 10.04 1.52 -0.67
CA ASP A 98 9.24 2.59 -0.06
C ASP A 98 7.90 2.02 0.42
N SER A 99 7.49 2.37 1.64
CA SER A 99 6.23 1.89 2.21
C SER A 99 5.45 3.01 2.86
N TYR A 100 4.17 3.07 2.53
CA TYR A 100 3.29 4.13 2.95
C TYR A 100 2.00 3.58 3.56
N GLU A 101 1.50 4.24 4.60
CA GLU A 101 0.12 4.14 5.05
C GLU A 101 -0.66 5.31 4.46
N PHE A 102 -1.67 4.98 3.65
CA PHE A 102 -2.54 5.92 2.96
C PHE A 102 -3.83 6.13 3.77
N PRO A 103 -4.21 7.39 4.08
CA PRO A 103 -5.52 7.72 4.61
C PRO A 103 -6.66 7.42 3.63
N PRO A 104 -7.93 7.36 4.09
CA PRO A 104 -9.05 6.88 3.27
C PRO A 104 -9.29 7.66 1.97
N ILE A 105 -8.99 8.96 1.94
CA ILE A 105 -9.16 9.83 0.77
C ILE A 105 -8.34 9.35 -0.44
N TRP A 106 -7.23 8.64 -0.22
CA TRP A 106 -6.38 8.12 -1.29
C TRP A 106 -6.98 6.93 -2.02
N SER A 107 -7.97 6.26 -1.42
CA SER A 107 -8.58 5.08 -2.04
C SER A 107 -9.17 5.39 -3.42
N GLU A 108 -9.75 6.58 -3.62
CA GLU A 108 -10.32 7.01 -4.90
C GLU A 108 -9.24 7.24 -5.94
N TRP A 109 -8.17 7.95 -5.58
CA TRP A 109 -7.07 8.25 -6.51
C TRP A 109 -6.36 6.98 -6.94
N ILE A 110 -6.08 6.06 -6.00
CA ILE A 110 -5.40 4.81 -6.32
C ILE A 110 -6.32 3.88 -7.14
N GLU A 111 -7.65 3.88 -6.92
CA GLU A 111 -8.58 3.16 -7.79
C GLU A 111 -8.70 3.76 -9.19
N GLU A 112 -8.69 5.09 -9.31
CA GLU A 112 -8.80 5.82 -10.57
C GLU A 112 -7.57 5.62 -11.46
N TYR A 113 -6.38 5.70 -10.86
CA TYR A 113 -5.11 5.64 -11.58
C TYR A 113 -4.47 4.26 -11.59
N GLY A 114 -4.87 3.36 -10.68
CA GLY A 114 -4.37 1.99 -10.57
C GLY A 114 -4.80 1.11 -11.73
N LYS A 115 -3.83 0.55 -12.45
CA LYS A 115 -4.05 -0.31 -13.62
C LYS A 115 -3.24 -1.61 -13.54
N ASN A 116 -3.50 -2.55 -14.44
CA ASN A 116 -2.77 -3.81 -14.55
C ASN A 116 -2.70 -4.59 -13.22
N GLY A 117 -3.80 -4.56 -12.47
CA GLY A 117 -3.96 -5.29 -11.23
C GLY A 117 -3.70 -6.78 -11.43
N ARG A 118 -2.80 -7.33 -10.62
CA ARG A 118 -2.34 -8.71 -10.70
C ARG A 118 -2.05 -9.28 -9.32
N ILE A 119 -2.29 -10.57 -9.17
CA ILE A 119 -1.92 -11.33 -7.98
C ILE A 119 -0.55 -11.94 -8.25
N ILE A 120 0.42 -11.65 -7.40
CA ILE A 120 1.74 -12.28 -7.48
C ILE A 120 1.70 -13.55 -6.61
N LYS A 121 1.79 -14.70 -7.27
CA LYS A 121 1.69 -16.03 -6.66
C LYS A 121 3.05 -16.66 -6.41
N ASP A 122 3.99 -16.43 -7.33
CA ASP A 122 5.36 -16.91 -7.23
C ASP A 122 6.29 -15.74 -6.92
N ILE A 123 6.93 -15.82 -5.76
CA ILE A 123 7.84 -14.80 -5.22
C ILE A 123 9.30 -15.12 -5.56
N ASP A 124 9.53 -16.28 -6.18
CA ASP A 124 10.83 -16.91 -6.35
C ASP A 124 11.37 -16.92 -7.80
N ASP A 125 10.66 -16.34 -8.78
CA ASP A 125 11.15 -16.17 -10.16
C ASP A 125 11.78 -14.78 -10.40
#